data_AF-A0A545T6P0-F1
#
_entry.id   AF-A0A545T6P0-F1
#
_cell.length_a   1.000
_cell.length_b   1.000
_cell.length_c   1.000
_cell.angle_alpha   90.00
_cell.angle_beta   90.00
_cell.angle_gamma   90.00
#
_symmetry.space_group_name_H-M   'P 1'
#
loop_
_entity.id
_entity.type
_entity.pdbx_description
1 polymer ?
#
loop_
_entity_poly.entity_id
_entity_poly.type
_entity_poly.pdbx_seq_one_letter_code
_entity_poly.pdbx_strand_id
1 'polypeptide(L)'
;MLCDHQVVTDHLIDYIDGKLSPVMRKQVEDAMAECPSCKEAYLNAVALTQTAARWQDQPVPEWHRTEYAVRPRQQTSSWLNWTSLAASAMAILMVVFQVNISTSENGLQIAFGSQANVDAIVERKLAEYKQQQDTLLDARFVAAADKQDTARKLMMADMLDKTREERRDDLNFIVTGIQTQRFEDQAKLDKELLSLAQNQIENNQYISQLIQSANYSEGDK
;
A
#
# COMPACT_ATOMS: atom_id res chain seq x y z
N MET A 1 72.34 -17.66 93.58
CA MET A 1 73.24 -17.38 92.44
C MET A 1 72.87 -16.01 91.93
N LEU A 2 73.65 -15.00 92.32
CA LEU A 2 73.45 -13.61 91.90
C LEU A 2 74.28 -13.42 90.63
N CYS A 3 73.65 -13.54 89.47
CA CYS A 3 74.30 -13.11 88.24
C CYS A 3 74.31 -11.57 88.22
N ASP A 4 75.46 -10.96 87.99
CA ASP A 4 75.57 -9.52 87.82
C ASP A 4 75.13 -9.13 86.40
N HIS A 5 73.81 -9.02 86.22
CA HIS A 5 73.19 -8.72 84.93
C HIS A 5 73.65 -7.39 84.34
N GLN A 6 74.05 -6.44 85.19
CA GLN A 6 74.41 -5.09 84.80
C GLN A 6 75.70 -5.07 83.96
N VAL A 7 76.68 -5.91 84.33
CA VAL A 7 77.94 -6.05 83.59
C VAL A 7 77.69 -6.60 82.19
N VAL A 8 76.75 -7.53 82.04
CA VAL A 8 76.40 -8.08 80.73
C VAL A 8 75.66 -7.05 79.90
N THR A 9 74.65 -6.36 80.45
CA THR A 9 73.85 -5.38 79.67
C THR A 9 74.67 -4.18 79.19
N ASP A 10 75.60 -3.68 80.00
CA ASP A 10 76.37 -2.48 79.67
C ASP A 10 77.48 -2.77 78.65
N HIS A 11 78.02 -4.01 78.65
CA HIS A 11 79.17 -4.37 77.82
C HIS A 11 78.84 -5.39 76.71
N LEU A 12 77.57 -5.76 76.53
CA LEU A 12 77.15 -6.75 75.53
C LEU A 12 77.50 -6.33 74.10
N ILE A 13 77.25 -5.06 73.77
CA ILE A 13 77.45 -4.53 72.42
C ILE A 13 78.95 -4.44 72.12
N ASP A 14 79.73 -3.92 73.06
CA ASP A 14 81.18 -3.83 72.93
C ASP A 14 81.84 -5.23 72.87
N TYR A 15 81.22 -6.25 73.47
CA TYR A 15 81.66 -7.65 73.38
C TYR A 15 81.40 -8.23 71.99
N ILE A 16 80.22 -7.97 71.42
CA ILE A 16 79.86 -8.37 70.04
C ILE A 16 80.77 -7.68 69.02
N ASP A 17 81.11 -6.41 69.25
CA ASP A 17 82.04 -5.62 68.43
C ASP A 17 83.53 -5.96 68.62
N GLY A 18 83.87 -6.80 69.62
CA GLY A 18 85.24 -7.21 69.90
C GLY A 18 86.13 -6.13 70.54
N LYS A 19 85.54 -5.08 71.13
CA LYS A 19 86.24 -3.91 71.69
C LYS A 19 86.57 -4.04 73.19
N LEU A 20 86.22 -5.15 73.83
CA LEU A 20 86.46 -5.37 75.26
C LEU A 20 87.92 -5.72 75.61
N SER A 21 88.35 -5.29 76.80
CA SER A 21 89.60 -5.75 77.40
C SER A 21 89.53 -7.26 77.73
N PRO A 22 90.66 -7.99 77.69
CA PRO A 22 90.66 -9.46 77.86
C PRO A 22 90.20 -9.91 79.25
N VAL A 23 90.27 -9.03 80.27
CA VAL A 23 89.79 -9.30 81.63
C VAL A 23 88.27 -9.23 81.69
N MET A 24 87.68 -8.15 81.15
CA MET A 24 86.22 -7.97 81.13
C MET A 24 85.53 -8.99 80.23
N ARG A 25 86.20 -9.38 79.13
CA ARG A 25 85.69 -10.43 78.23
C ARG A 25 85.43 -11.74 78.96
N LYS A 26 86.37 -12.19 79.80
CA LYS A 26 86.22 -13.42 80.59
C LYS A 26 85.06 -13.32 81.58
N GLN A 27 84.90 -12.17 82.24
CA GLN A 27 83.80 -11.96 83.18
C GLN A 27 82.43 -12.02 82.50
N VAL A 28 82.30 -11.49 81.29
CA VAL A 28 81.07 -11.58 80.50
C VAL A 28 80.83 -13.03 80.02
N GLU A 29 81.88 -13.73 79.58
CA GLU A 29 81.80 -15.16 79.20
C GLU A 29 81.38 -16.06 80.37
N ASP A 30 81.95 -15.84 81.56
CA ASP A 30 81.59 -16.56 82.80
C ASP A 30 80.13 -16.25 83.21
N ALA A 31 79.70 -14.99 83.15
CA ALA A 31 78.33 -14.58 83.45
C ALA A 31 77.29 -15.15 82.44
N MET A 32 77.67 -15.28 81.17
CA MET A 32 76.84 -15.93 80.14
C MET A 32 76.75 -17.46 80.33
N ALA A 33 77.77 -18.10 80.91
CA ALA A 33 77.76 -19.52 81.20
C ALA A 33 76.90 -19.86 82.42
N GLU A 34 76.88 -18.99 83.43
CA GLU A 34 76.15 -19.22 84.68
C GLU A 34 74.67 -18.79 84.62
N CYS A 35 74.29 -17.88 83.71
CA CYS A 35 72.92 -17.37 83.62
C CYS A 35 72.24 -17.53 82.24
N PRO A 36 71.08 -18.22 82.18
CA PRO A 36 70.38 -18.44 80.91
C PRO A 36 69.79 -17.16 80.29
N SER A 37 69.35 -16.17 81.09
CA SER A 37 68.79 -14.92 80.54
C SER A 37 69.84 -14.02 79.92
N CYS A 38 71.07 -14.01 80.44
CA CYS A 38 72.21 -13.31 79.83
C CYS A 38 72.57 -13.90 78.47
N LYS A 39 72.55 -15.23 78.36
CA LYS A 39 72.77 -15.94 77.10
C LYS A 39 71.69 -15.62 76.06
N GLU A 40 70.44 -15.54 76.47
CA GLU A 40 69.33 -15.15 75.58
C GLU A 40 69.46 -13.71 75.10
N ALA A 41 69.82 -12.77 75.99
CA ALA A 41 70.08 -11.38 75.62
C ALA A 41 71.21 -11.26 74.58
N TYR A 42 72.28 -12.02 74.74
CA TYR A 42 73.37 -12.11 73.75
C TYR A 42 72.87 -12.61 72.38
N LEU A 43 72.13 -13.71 72.36
CA LEU A 43 71.59 -14.27 71.10
C LEU A 43 70.68 -13.27 70.38
N ASN A 44 69.84 -12.55 71.12
CA ASN A 44 68.97 -11.51 70.57
C ASN A 44 69.76 -10.33 69.99
N ALA A 45 70.80 -9.87 70.69
CA ALA A 45 71.66 -8.81 70.19
C ALA A 45 72.44 -9.23 68.92
N VAL A 46 72.92 -10.47 68.85
CA VAL A 46 73.55 -11.01 67.63
C VAL A 46 72.55 -11.11 66.47
N ALA A 47 71.31 -11.56 66.72
CA ALA A 47 70.28 -11.63 65.68
C ALA A 47 69.90 -10.23 65.14
N LEU A 48 69.85 -9.23 66.02
CA LEU A 48 69.55 -7.84 65.63
C LEU A 48 70.68 -7.22 64.79
N THR A 49 71.93 -7.42 65.17
CA THR A 49 73.08 -6.92 64.41
C THR A 49 73.16 -7.56 63.01
N GLN A 50 72.85 -8.86 62.89
CA GLN A 50 72.79 -9.55 61.60
C GLN A 50 71.66 -9.04 60.70
N THR A 51 70.49 -8.73 61.26
CA THR A 51 69.37 -8.17 60.47
C THR A 51 69.64 -6.73 60.06
N ALA A 52 70.22 -5.91 60.94
CA ALA A 52 70.67 -4.56 60.62
C ALA A 52 71.72 -4.53 59.51
N ALA A 53 72.69 -5.47 59.51
CA ALA A 53 73.70 -5.58 58.46
C ALA A 53 73.12 -5.94 57.08
N ARG A 54 71.91 -6.51 57.02
CA ARG A 54 71.20 -6.84 55.78
C ARG A 54 70.20 -5.78 55.34
N TRP A 55 70.07 -4.69 56.09
CA TRP A 55 69.19 -3.58 55.73
C TRP A 55 69.69 -2.92 54.43
N GLN A 56 68.77 -2.72 53.48
CA GLN A 56 69.04 -2.00 52.24
C GLN A 56 67.98 -0.91 52.09
N ASP A 57 68.41 0.31 51.80
CA ASP A 57 67.50 1.41 51.51
C ASP A 57 66.77 1.15 50.19
N GLN A 58 65.44 1.05 50.23
CA GLN A 58 64.62 0.93 49.03
C GLN A 58 64.21 2.31 48.52
N PRO A 59 64.23 2.55 47.20
CA PRO A 59 63.72 3.78 46.64
C PRO A 59 62.21 3.88 46.89
N VAL A 60 61.74 5.08 47.22
CA VAL A 60 60.31 5.35 47.34
C VAL A 60 59.65 5.11 45.98
N PRO A 61 58.53 4.36 45.89
CA PRO A 61 57.86 4.12 44.62
C PRO A 61 57.36 5.44 43.99
N GLU A 62 57.32 5.48 42.67
CA GLU A 62 56.88 6.66 41.91
C GLU A 62 55.36 6.82 41.98
N TRP A 63 54.86 7.51 43.01
CA TRP A 63 53.44 7.75 43.20
C TRP A 63 52.93 8.86 42.28
N HIS A 64 52.39 8.49 41.12
CA HIS A 64 51.70 9.40 40.20
C HIS A 64 50.32 9.80 40.75
N ARG A 65 50.27 10.80 41.63
CA ARG A 65 49.00 11.30 42.25
C ARG A 65 48.04 11.96 41.25
N THR A 66 48.48 12.27 40.04
CA THR A 66 47.74 13.07 39.05
C THR A 66 46.89 12.25 38.09
N GLU A 67 47.24 10.99 37.81
CA GLU A 67 46.47 10.17 36.85
C GLU A 67 45.06 9.83 37.33
N TYR A 68 44.87 9.70 38.65
CA TYR A 68 43.58 9.31 39.24
C TYR A 68 42.79 10.48 39.85
N ALA A 69 43.40 11.68 39.92
CA ALA A 69 42.75 12.87 40.47
C ALA A 69 41.87 13.60 39.43
N VAL A 70 42.10 13.35 38.14
CA VAL A 70 41.34 14.00 37.06
C VAL A 70 40.27 13.04 36.57
N ARG A 71 39.00 13.41 36.78
CA ARG A 71 37.85 12.67 36.24
C ARG A 71 38.06 12.48 34.72
N PRO A 72 38.00 11.26 34.18
CA PRO A 72 38.10 11.08 32.74
C PRO A 72 37.00 11.91 32.08
N ARG A 73 37.37 12.72 31.08
CA ARG A 73 36.42 13.51 30.31
C ARG A 73 35.45 12.54 29.65
N GLN A 74 34.24 12.43 30.20
CA GLN A 74 33.19 11.62 29.59
C GLN A 74 32.97 12.14 28.17
N GLN A 75 33.35 11.35 27.17
CA GLN A 75 32.89 11.56 25.80
C GLN A 75 31.39 11.29 25.79
N THR A 76 30.61 12.34 26.03
CA THR A 76 29.17 12.27 25.80
C THR A 76 28.99 12.13 24.30
N SER A 77 28.43 10.99 23.88
CA SER A 77 28.09 10.78 22.47
C SER A 77 27.10 11.86 22.05
N SER A 78 27.56 12.78 21.20
CA SER A 78 26.81 13.95 20.73
C SER A 78 25.52 13.57 19.97
N TRP A 79 25.39 12.30 19.55
CA TRP A 79 24.23 11.81 18.83
C TRP A 79 22.92 11.95 19.64
N LEU A 80 22.96 11.75 20.96
CA LEU A 80 21.77 11.86 21.81
C LEU A 80 21.21 13.30 21.83
N ASN A 81 22.10 14.31 21.85
CA ASN A 81 21.71 15.72 21.82
C ASN A 81 21.09 16.11 20.48
N TRP A 82 21.52 15.48 19.38
CA TRP A 82 20.95 15.74 18.06
C TRP A 82 19.56 15.10 17.92
N THR A 83 19.36 13.92 18.52
CA THR A 83 18.04 13.27 18.53
C THR A 83 17.01 14.04 19.35
N SER A 84 17.39 14.61 20.49
CA SER A 84 16.47 15.43 21.30
C SER A 84 16.11 16.75 20.59
N LEU A 85 17.08 17.36 19.91
CA LEU A 85 16.85 18.55 19.08
C LEU A 85 15.96 18.27 17.87
N ALA A 86 16.17 17.14 17.18
CA ALA A 86 15.32 16.72 16.08
C ALA A 86 13.88 16.40 16.54
N ALA A 87 13.73 15.69 17.67
CA ALA A 87 12.42 15.35 18.23
C ALA A 87 11.62 16.58 18.68
N SER A 88 12.28 17.54 19.34
CA SER A 88 11.67 18.81 19.75
C SER A 88 11.27 19.67 18.54
N ALA A 89 12.12 19.78 17.52
CA ALA A 89 11.76 20.45 16.27
C ALA A 89 10.56 19.78 15.60
N MET A 90 10.52 18.44 15.54
CA MET A 90 9.39 17.69 14.98
C MET A 90 8.10 17.90 15.76
N ALA A 91 8.16 17.93 17.11
CA ALA A 91 7.00 18.20 17.96
C ALA A 91 6.43 19.61 17.73
N ILE A 92 7.31 20.62 17.59
CA ILE A 92 6.88 21.99 17.26
C ILE A 92 6.20 22.02 15.89
N LEU A 93 6.77 21.34 14.88
CA LEU A 93 6.15 21.26 13.55
C LEU A 93 4.79 20.57 13.59
N MET A 94 4.63 19.49 14.37
CA MET A 94 3.33 18.83 14.55
C MET A 94 2.27 19.78 15.11
N VAL A 95 2.65 20.61 16.08
CA VAL A 95 1.73 21.59 16.68
C VAL A 95 1.40 22.72 15.71
N VAL A 96 2.40 23.27 15.01
CA VAL A 96 2.22 24.35 14.02
C VAL A 96 1.34 23.89 12.85
N PHE A 97 1.54 22.67 12.37
CA PHE A 97 0.75 22.09 11.28
C PHE A 97 -0.56 21.44 11.75
N GLN A 98 -0.87 21.47 13.06
CA GLN A 98 -2.02 20.82 13.66
C GLN A 98 -2.21 19.38 13.15
N VAL A 99 -1.16 18.56 13.25
CA VAL A 99 -1.19 17.18 12.79
C VAL A 99 -2.06 16.35 13.73
N ASN A 100 -3.14 15.77 13.22
CA ASN A 100 -4.00 14.87 13.97
C ASN A 100 -3.80 13.43 13.46
N ILE A 101 -3.35 12.53 14.33
CA ILE A 101 -3.18 11.12 14.01
C ILE A 101 -4.38 10.37 14.58
N SER A 102 -5.22 9.83 13.70
CA SER A 102 -6.32 8.94 14.07
C SER A 102 -6.03 7.52 13.60
N THR A 103 -6.10 6.58 14.52
CA THR A 103 -6.02 5.14 14.22
C THR A 103 -7.45 4.61 14.07
N SER A 104 -7.85 4.23 12.87
CA SER A 104 -9.13 3.58 12.59
C SER A 104 -8.91 2.08 12.28
N GLU A 105 -9.97 1.28 12.34
CA GLU A 105 -9.94 -0.16 11.99
C GLU A 105 -9.44 -0.41 10.56
N ASN A 106 -9.53 0.59 9.67
CA ASN A 106 -9.07 0.55 8.29
C ASN A 106 -7.66 1.12 8.06
N GLY A 107 -6.92 1.50 9.11
CA GLY A 107 -5.53 1.95 9.01
C GLY A 107 -5.21 3.28 9.71
N LEU A 108 -3.96 3.72 9.55
CA LEU A 108 -3.42 4.96 10.10
C LEU A 108 -3.80 6.15 9.19
N GLN A 109 -4.57 7.11 9.69
CA GLN A 109 -4.83 8.38 9.00
C GLN A 109 -4.05 9.52 9.66
N ILE A 110 -3.30 10.28 8.86
CA ILE A 110 -2.56 11.48 9.28
C ILE A 110 -3.23 12.67 8.60
N ALA A 111 -3.95 13.49 9.37
CA ALA A 111 -4.58 14.72 8.88
C ALA A 111 -3.72 15.94 9.23
N PHE A 112 -3.62 16.90 8.31
CA PHE A 112 -2.87 18.16 8.49
C PHE A 112 -3.85 19.34 8.48
N GLY A 113 -3.78 20.19 9.51
CA GLY A 113 -4.70 21.32 9.69
C GLY A 113 -5.96 20.96 10.49
N SER A 114 -6.70 22.00 10.93
CA SER A 114 -7.95 21.79 11.66
C SER A 114 -8.97 21.03 10.79
N GLN A 115 -9.40 19.86 11.26
CA GLN A 115 -10.39 19.00 10.57
C GLN A 115 -11.64 19.79 10.14
N ALA A 116 -12.05 20.79 10.95
CA ALA A 116 -13.18 21.67 10.67
C ALA A 116 -13.08 22.43 9.33
N ASN A 117 -11.87 22.79 8.88
CA ASN A 117 -11.70 23.50 7.60
C ASN A 117 -11.65 22.54 6.41
N VAL A 118 -11.07 21.35 6.59
CA VAL A 118 -10.96 20.36 5.51
C VAL A 118 -12.34 19.80 5.16
N ASP A 119 -13.15 19.45 6.16
CA ASP A 119 -14.51 18.93 5.92
C ASP A 119 -15.39 19.98 5.24
N ALA A 120 -15.32 21.25 5.67
CA ALA A 120 -16.06 22.34 5.04
C ALA A 120 -15.60 22.61 3.58
N ILE A 121 -14.31 22.48 3.29
CA ILE A 121 -13.78 22.63 1.92
C ILE A 121 -14.19 21.44 1.04
N VAL A 122 -14.10 20.22 1.57
CA VAL A 122 -14.53 18.99 0.87
C VAL A 122 -16.02 19.06 0.58
N GLU A 123 -16.85 19.46 1.54
CA GLU A 123 -18.29 19.59 1.36
C GLU A 123 -18.65 20.69 0.35
N ARG A 124 -17.96 21.84 0.38
CA ARG A 124 -18.12 22.87 -0.66
C ARG A 124 -17.76 22.34 -2.04
N LYS A 125 -16.64 21.62 -2.17
CA LYS A 125 -16.21 21.04 -3.45
C LYS A 125 -17.17 19.95 -3.93
N LEU A 126 -17.70 19.14 -3.02
CA LEU A 126 -18.69 18.12 -3.33
C LEU A 126 -20.01 18.75 -3.78
N ALA A 127 -20.45 19.83 -3.14
CA ALA A 127 -21.65 20.56 -3.52
C ALA A 127 -21.51 21.22 -4.91
N GLU A 128 -20.36 21.87 -5.19
CA GLU A 128 -20.04 22.40 -6.51
C GLU A 128 -20.05 21.29 -7.58
N TYR A 129 -19.44 20.14 -7.27
CA TYR A 129 -19.37 19.01 -8.20
C TYR A 129 -20.77 18.43 -8.49
N LYS A 130 -21.61 18.28 -7.47
CA LYS A 130 -23.00 17.82 -7.62
C LYS A 130 -23.80 18.77 -8.52
N GLN A 131 -23.71 20.08 -8.31
CA GLN A 131 -24.40 21.06 -9.16
C GLN A 131 -23.92 21.01 -10.61
N GLN A 132 -22.62 20.88 -10.85
CA GLN A 132 -22.08 20.72 -12.20
C GLN A 132 -22.54 19.40 -12.84
N GLN A 133 -22.66 18.33 -12.06
CA GLN A 133 -23.12 17.04 -12.55
C GLN A 133 -24.61 17.03 -12.87
N ASP A 134 -25.45 17.65 -12.04
CA ASP A 134 -26.89 17.77 -12.27
C ASP A 134 -27.19 18.56 -13.55
N THR A 135 -26.53 19.71 -13.74
CA THR A 135 -26.70 20.52 -14.96
C THR A 135 -26.25 19.78 -16.22
N LEU A 136 -25.16 19.01 -16.14
CA LEU A 136 -24.67 18.22 -17.26
C LEU A 136 -25.58 17.02 -17.56
N LEU A 137 -26.13 16.37 -16.53
CA LEU A 137 -27.10 15.29 -16.69
C LEU A 137 -28.39 15.79 -17.33
N ASP A 138 -28.93 16.91 -16.86
CA ASP A 138 -30.15 17.50 -17.40
C ASP A 138 -29.98 17.88 -18.88
N ALA A 139 -28.87 18.55 -19.22
CA ALA A 139 -28.53 18.85 -20.61
C ALA A 139 -28.43 17.60 -21.49
N ARG A 140 -27.89 16.49 -20.96
CA ARG A 140 -27.83 15.21 -21.68
C ARG A 140 -29.21 14.56 -21.84
N PHE A 141 -30.08 14.62 -20.83
CA PHE A 141 -31.43 14.08 -20.92
C PHE A 141 -32.26 14.83 -21.95
N VAL A 142 -32.20 16.17 -21.95
CA VAL A 142 -32.88 17.00 -22.96
C VAL A 142 -32.36 16.68 -24.37
N ALA A 143 -31.04 16.62 -24.56
CA ALA A 143 -30.45 16.29 -25.85
C ALA A 143 -30.81 14.86 -26.32
N ALA A 144 -30.92 13.90 -25.39
CA ALA A 144 -31.32 12.53 -25.71
C ALA A 144 -32.81 12.45 -26.09
N ALA A 145 -33.67 13.18 -25.37
CA ALA A 145 -35.09 13.26 -25.69
C ALA A 145 -35.33 13.86 -27.09
N ASP A 146 -34.65 14.97 -27.42
CA ASP A 146 -34.77 15.60 -28.73
C ASP A 146 -34.27 14.70 -29.88
N LYS A 147 -33.16 13.98 -29.67
CA LYS A 147 -32.69 12.95 -30.60
C LYS A 147 -33.70 11.81 -30.78
N GLN A 148 -34.36 11.39 -29.71
CA GLN A 148 -35.36 10.34 -29.78
C GLN A 148 -36.61 10.80 -30.53
N ASP A 149 -37.06 12.02 -30.29
CA ASP A 149 -38.24 12.59 -30.95
C ASP A 149 -38.00 12.85 -32.44
N THR A 150 -36.81 13.33 -32.81
CA THR A 150 -36.42 13.47 -34.22
C THR A 150 -36.32 12.12 -34.93
N ALA A 151 -35.72 11.11 -34.29
CA ALA A 151 -35.66 9.75 -34.84
C ALA A 151 -37.06 9.14 -35.02
N ARG A 152 -37.97 9.32 -34.06
CA ARG A 152 -39.37 8.86 -34.17
C ARG A 152 -40.11 9.54 -35.32
N LYS A 153 -39.94 10.86 -35.48
CA LYS A 153 -40.55 11.62 -36.58
C LYS A 153 -40.05 11.14 -37.94
N LEU A 154 -38.74 10.91 -38.07
CA LEU A 154 -38.14 10.38 -39.29
C LEU A 154 -38.64 8.96 -39.61
N MET A 155 -38.71 8.08 -38.60
CA MET A 155 -39.23 6.72 -38.78
C MET A 155 -40.71 6.73 -39.18
N MET A 156 -41.52 7.60 -38.57
CA MET A 156 -42.93 7.78 -38.95
C MET A 156 -43.05 8.30 -40.39
N ALA A 157 -42.20 9.24 -40.81
CA ALA A 157 -42.18 9.73 -42.18
C ALA A 157 -41.80 8.62 -43.17
N ASP A 158 -40.74 7.84 -42.89
CA ASP A 158 -40.34 6.68 -43.70
C ASP A 158 -41.47 5.64 -43.81
N MET A 159 -42.13 5.33 -42.69
CA MET A 159 -43.25 4.39 -42.67
C MET A 159 -44.44 4.90 -43.50
N LEU A 160 -44.75 6.21 -43.43
CA LEU A 160 -45.81 6.81 -44.24
C LEU A 160 -45.49 6.80 -45.73
N ASP A 161 -44.24 7.07 -46.10
CA ASP A 161 -43.79 7.03 -47.49
C ASP A 161 -43.82 5.60 -48.04
N LYS A 162 -43.35 4.61 -47.27
CA LYS A 162 -43.50 3.19 -47.62
C LYS A 162 -44.95 2.77 -47.78
N THR A 163 -45.84 3.18 -46.87
CA THR A 163 -47.28 2.89 -46.97
C THR A 163 -47.90 3.54 -48.23
N ARG A 164 -47.40 4.69 -48.66
CA ARG A 164 -47.85 5.34 -49.90
C ARG A 164 -47.33 4.62 -51.14
N GLU A 165 -46.10 4.14 -51.11
CA GLU A 165 -45.50 3.34 -52.17
C GLU A 165 -46.21 1.99 -52.33
N GLU A 166 -46.38 1.24 -51.25
CA GLU A 166 -47.14 -0.02 -51.24
C GLU A 166 -48.57 0.17 -51.76
N ARG A 167 -49.25 1.27 -51.38
CA ARG A 167 -50.58 1.57 -51.91
C ARG A 167 -50.59 1.90 -53.40
N ARG A 168 -49.53 2.53 -53.94
CA ARG A 168 -49.42 2.76 -55.38
C ARG A 168 -49.22 1.45 -56.12
N ASP A 169 -48.39 0.56 -55.59
CA ASP A 169 -48.13 -0.75 -56.17
C ASP A 169 -49.38 -1.63 -56.14
N ASP A 170 -50.13 -1.62 -55.03
CA ASP A 170 -51.41 -2.33 -54.92
C ASP A 170 -52.45 -1.79 -55.90
N LEU A 171 -52.57 -0.46 -56.04
CA LEU A 171 -53.45 0.13 -57.05
C LEU A 171 -53.03 -0.25 -58.48
N ASN A 172 -51.73 -0.27 -58.78
CA ASN A 172 -51.24 -0.71 -60.08
C ASN A 172 -51.57 -2.19 -60.33
N PHE A 173 -51.44 -3.03 -59.33
CA PHE A 173 -51.83 -4.44 -59.39
C PHE A 173 -53.33 -4.59 -59.68
N ILE A 174 -54.19 -3.86 -58.95
CA ILE A 174 -55.65 -3.88 -59.16
C ILE A 174 -56.01 -3.39 -60.58
N VAL A 175 -55.43 -2.27 -61.03
CA VAL A 175 -55.70 -1.72 -62.38
C VAL A 175 -55.31 -2.73 -63.46
N THR A 176 -54.14 -3.35 -63.32
CA THR A 176 -53.66 -4.38 -64.26
C THR A 176 -54.56 -5.61 -64.24
N GLY A 177 -55.01 -6.03 -63.05
CA GLY A 177 -55.98 -7.12 -62.88
C GLY A 177 -57.30 -6.84 -63.59
N ILE A 178 -57.87 -5.63 -63.40
CA ILE A 178 -59.12 -5.22 -64.09
C ILE A 178 -58.94 -5.17 -65.61
N GLN A 179 -57.81 -4.66 -66.10
CA GLN A 179 -57.53 -4.64 -67.54
C GLN A 179 -57.43 -6.05 -68.11
N THR A 180 -56.73 -6.95 -67.41
CA THR A 180 -56.59 -8.36 -67.81
C THR A 180 -57.96 -9.04 -67.84
N GLN A 181 -58.76 -8.87 -66.78
CA GLN A 181 -60.12 -9.41 -66.71
C GLN A 181 -61.00 -8.89 -67.86
N ARG A 182 -60.95 -7.58 -68.16
CA ARG A 182 -61.71 -7.00 -69.28
C ARG A 182 -61.30 -7.59 -70.62
N PHE A 183 -60.02 -7.83 -70.84
CA PHE A 183 -59.52 -8.43 -72.08
C PHE A 183 -60.00 -9.88 -72.22
N GLU A 184 -59.93 -10.66 -71.14
CA GLU A 184 -60.43 -12.03 -71.09
C GLU A 184 -61.94 -12.10 -71.32
N ASP A 185 -62.70 -11.20 -70.68
CA ASP A 185 -64.15 -11.10 -70.84
C ASP A 185 -64.54 -10.76 -72.29
N GLN A 186 -63.84 -9.80 -72.92
CA GLN A 186 -64.04 -9.48 -74.34
C GLN A 186 -63.75 -10.69 -75.23
N ALA A 187 -62.62 -11.36 -75.02
CA ALA A 187 -62.26 -12.56 -75.79
C ALA A 187 -63.28 -13.71 -75.60
N LYS A 188 -63.88 -13.83 -74.40
CA LYS A 188 -64.95 -14.80 -74.13
C LYS A 188 -66.25 -14.43 -74.85
N LEU A 189 -66.67 -13.16 -74.76
CA LEU A 189 -67.85 -12.65 -75.47
C LEU A 189 -67.73 -12.86 -76.99
N ASP A 190 -66.57 -12.57 -77.57
CA ASP A 190 -66.33 -12.78 -79.00
C ASP A 190 -66.48 -14.26 -79.39
N LYS A 191 -65.97 -15.19 -78.58
CA LYS A 191 -66.16 -16.63 -78.80
C LYS A 191 -67.63 -17.04 -78.71
N GLU A 192 -68.34 -16.54 -77.70
CA GLU A 192 -69.78 -16.82 -77.54
C GLU A 192 -70.58 -16.27 -78.73
N LEU A 193 -70.31 -15.04 -79.18
CA LEU A 193 -70.95 -14.43 -80.35
C LEU A 193 -70.66 -15.21 -81.64
N LEU A 194 -69.42 -15.63 -81.87
CA LEU A 194 -69.07 -16.49 -83.01
C LEU A 194 -69.82 -17.82 -82.96
N SER A 195 -69.94 -18.44 -81.78
CA SER A 195 -70.70 -19.68 -81.63
C SER A 195 -72.19 -19.49 -81.92
N LEU A 196 -72.80 -18.37 -81.50
CA LEU A 196 -74.20 -18.04 -81.78
C LEU A 196 -74.41 -17.78 -83.27
N ALA A 197 -73.53 -17.03 -83.92
CA ALA A 197 -73.59 -16.77 -85.36
C ALA A 197 -73.47 -18.07 -86.17
N GLN A 198 -72.55 -18.96 -85.79
CA GLN A 198 -72.38 -20.26 -86.44
C GLN A 198 -73.62 -21.14 -86.23
N ASN A 199 -74.15 -21.24 -85.01
CA ASN A 199 -75.39 -21.98 -84.74
C ASN A 199 -76.57 -21.45 -85.57
N GLN A 200 -76.69 -20.13 -85.77
CA GLN A 200 -77.74 -19.55 -86.63
C GLN A 200 -77.53 -19.87 -88.11
N ILE A 201 -76.29 -19.84 -88.60
CA ILE A 201 -75.96 -20.23 -89.99
C ILE A 201 -76.31 -21.70 -90.21
N GLU A 202 -75.87 -22.59 -89.31
CA GLU A 202 -76.16 -24.03 -89.37
C GLU A 202 -77.67 -24.29 -89.32
N ASN A 203 -78.41 -23.59 -88.44
CA ASN A 203 -79.87 -23.73 -88.36
C ASN A 203 -80.57 -23.23 -89.64
N ASN A 204 -80.17 -22.06 -90.19
CA ASN A 204 -80.72 -21.56 -91.45
C ASN A 204 -80.41 -22.49 -92.62
N GLN A 205 -79.21 -23.07 -92.67
CA GLN A 205 -78.85 -24.08 -93.66
C GLN A 205 -79.71 -25.34 -93.51
N TYR A 206 -79.90 -25.83 -92.29
CA TYR A 206 -80.78 -26.96 -92.02
C TYR A 206 -82.23 -26.70 -92.46
N ILE A 207 -82.77 -25.52 -92.17
CA ILE A 207 -84.10 -25.11 -92.66
C ILE A 207 -84.14 -25.07 -94.19
N SER A 208 -83.12 -24.53 -94.84
CA SER A 208 -83.08 -24.46 -96.31
C SER A 208 -83.01 -25.85 -96.96
N GLN A 209 -82.29 -26.80 -96.36
CA GLN A 209 -82.23 -28.19 -96.81
C GLN A 209 -83.57 -28.88 -96.61
N LEU A 210 -84.25 -28.64 -95.47
CA LEU A 210 -85.61 -29.15 -95.25
C LEU A 210 -86.58 -28.63 -96.30
N ILE A 211 -86.56 -27.32 -96.61
CA ILE A 211 -87.41 -26.73 -97.67
C ILE A 211 -87.09 -27.34 -99.04
N GLN A 212 -85.81 -27.49 -99.40
CA GLN A 212 -85.42 -28.10 -100.67
C GLN A 212 -85.89 -29.56 -100.75
N SER A 213 -85.75 -30.33 -99.67
CA SER A 213 -86.22 -31.72 -99.61
C SER A 213 -87.75 -31.83 -99.69
N ALA A 214 -88.48 -30.88 -99.09
CA ALA A 214 -89.94 -30.81 -99.16
C ALA A 214 -90.40 -30.46 -100.58
N ASN A 215 -89.78 -29.47 -101.23
CA ASN A 215 -90.08 -29.08 -102.61
C ASN A 215 -89.75 -30.19 -103.62
N TYR A 216 -88.68 -30.97 -103.40
CA TYR A 216 -88.39 -32.15 -104.23
C TYR A 216 -89.46 -33.24 -104.08
N SER A 217 -90.13 -33.34 -102.92
CA SER A 217 -91.23 -34.30 -102.72
C SER A 217 -92.56 -33.89 -103.36
N GLU A 218 -92.76 -32.59 -103.67
CA GLU A 218 -93.94 -32.09 -104.39
C GLU A 218 -93.78 -32.11 -105.92
N GLY A 219 -92.54 -32.14 -106.44
CA GLY A 219 -92.25 -32.15 -107.88
C GLY A 219 -92.32 -33.52 -108.57
N ASP A 220 -92.62 -34.60 -107.85
CA ASP A 220 -92.60 -35.99 -108.34
C ASP A 220 -94.01 -36.62 -108.41
N LYS A 221 -95.02 -35.82 -108.78
CA LYS A 221 -96.41 -36.27 -109.02
C LYS A 221 -96.94 -35.82 -110.38
#